data_AF-A0A359IJE4-F1
#
_entry.id   AF-A0A359IJE4-F1
#
_cell.length_a   1.000
_cell.length_b   1.000
_cell.length_c   1.000
_cell.angle_alpha   90.00
_cell.angle_beta   90.00
_cell.angle_gamma   90.00
#
_symmetry.space_group_name_H-M   'P 1'
#
loop_
_entity.id
_entity.type
_entity.pdbx_description
1 polymer ?
#
loop_
_entity_poly.entity_id
_entity_poly.type
_entity_poly.pdbx_seq_one_letter_code
_entity_poly.pdbx_strand_id
1 'polypeptide(L)'
;MKRRIFIMIIFLNIILSTTILAENIKEPNVLADGAILMDYKTGMVLWGKNIYKPRQMASTTKIMTCIFALENAKLDDIVTITRRAALAPKVKIFLRPNEKQRLEDLLYAIMLVSANDAAVAIAEHVSGSVEEFCAQMTKKAKEIGAKDTIFKTPNGLDKEDHHSTAYDMALITRYALNNKKFRELINTKTVITPVHGGNYRSFSLTNHNRLLNEYQGATGVKTGFTNGAGHCFAGSAQRGDMQLISVVLASGWGARGKEGKWTDTKKILDYGFNNFKYETIRKKDDILIKDIKVEKSRKKTIDLFLKNDIILPMKQSDSENLKIRIYYPELIEAPLEKGVEIGLARIYINDDYICEEALLVDRDVEENTVKSNWKRIMDRYKLQKR
;
A
#
# COMPACT_ATOMS: atom_id res chain seq x y z
N MET A 1 -31.33 68.38 -50.76
CA MET A 1 -31.93 67.54 -49.69
C MET A 1 -31.17 66.22 -49.57
N LYS A 2 -30.63 65.95 -48.38
CA LYS A 2 -30.23 64.66 -47.77
C LYS A 2 -29.20 63.76 -48.51
N ARG A 3 -27.91 63.98 -48.21
CA ARG A 3 -26.83 62.97 -48.31
C ARG A 3 -26.93 62.02 -47.10
N ARG A 4 -27.05 60.71 -47.35
CA ARG A 4 -27.02 59.65 -46.33
C ARG A 4 -25.56 59.31 -46.01
N ILE A 5 -25.16 59.43 -44.75
CA ILE A 5 -23.86 58.99 -44.23
C ILE A 5 -24.03 57.55 -43.75
N PHE A 6 -23.28 56.63 -44.35
CA PHE A 6 -23.22 55.22 -43.96
C PHE A 6 -22.11 55.08 -42.90
N ILE A 7 -22.47 54.79 -41.65
CA ILE A 7 -21.50 54.51 -40.58
C ILE A 7 -21.19 53.01 -40.64
N MET A 8 -19.97 52.67 -41.05
CA MET A 8 -19.45 51.31 -41.09
C MET A 8 -18.84 50.98 -39.72
N ILE A 9 -19.54 50.16 -38.93
CA ILE A 9 -19.07 49.67 -37.63
C ILE A 9 -18.04 48.57 -37.88
N ILE A 10 -16.78 48.85 -37.58
CA ILE A 10 -15.68 47.87 -37.59
C ILE A 10 -15.78 47.06 -36.30
N PHE A 11 -16.19 45.78 -36.41
CA PHE A 11 -16.13 44.82 -35.33
C PHE A 11 -14.67 44.36 -35.14
N LEU A 12 -14.01 44.87 -34.10
CA LEU A 12 -12.69 44.44 -33.67
C LEU A 12 -12.83 43.09 -32.94
N ASN A 13 -12.54 41.99 -33.62
CA ASN A 13 -12.44 40.66 -33.00
C ASN A 13 -11.17 40.61 -32.14
N ILE A 14 -11.31 40.92 -30.85
CA ILE A 14 -10.29 40.68 -29.83
C ILE A 14 -10.27 39.17 -29.58
N ILE A 15 -9.30 38.47 -30.18
CA ILE A 15 -8.97 37.09 -29.81
C ILE A 15 -8.33 37.16 -28.43
N LEU A 16 -9.13 36.97 -27.39
CA LEU A 16 -8.66 36.70 -26.04
C LEU A 16 -8.01 35.32 -26.04
N SER A 17 -6.70 35.28 -26.29
CA SER A 17 -5.88 34.12 -25.98
C SER A 17 -5.90 33.92 -24.47
N THR A 18 -6.80 33.09 -23.96
CA THR A 18 -6.73 32.60 -22.60
C THR A 18 -5.50 31.72 -22.52
N THR A 19 -4.39 32.29 -22.06
CA THR A 19 -3.27 31.50 -21.54
C THR A 19 -3.81 30.75 -20.34
N ILE A 20 -4.15 29.47 -20.55
CA ILE A 20 -4.39 28.54 -19.46
C ILE A 20 -3.04 28.41 -18.75
N LEU A 21 -2.84 29.21 -17.71
CA LEU A 21 -1.75 28.99 -16.77
C LEU A 21 -2.02 27.63 -16.14
N ALA A 22 -1.23 26.62 -16.52
CA ALA A 22 -1.22 25.34 -15.83
C ALA A 22 -1.12 25.62 -14.34
N GLU A 23 -2.14 25.19 -13.58
CA GLU A 23 -2.17 25.40 -12.15
C GLU A 23 -0.96 24.70 -11.55
N ASN A 24 0.00 25.50 -11.06
CA ASN A 24 1.26 24.99 -10.58
C ASN A 24 1.02 24.35 -9.21
N ILE A 25 0.69 23.06 -9.20
CA ILE A 25 0.34 22.30 -7.99
C ILE A 25 1.52 22.39 -7.03
N LYS A 26 1.35 23.13 -5.93
CA LYS A 26 2.40 23.37 -4.95
C LYS A 26 2.68 22.10 -4.16
N GLU A 27 3.88 21.55 -4.34
CA GLU A 27 4.30 20.36 -3.60
C GLU A 27 4.44 20.61 -2.09
N PRO A 28 4.26 19.56 -1.25
CA PRO A 28 4.48 19.65 0.19
C PRO A 28 5.93 19.98 0.53
N ASN A 29 6.14 21.08 1.26
CA ASN A 29 7.42 21.35 1.90
C ASN A 29 7.45 20.75 3.32
N VAL A 30 8.28 19.72 3.51
CA VAL A 30 8.35 18.90 4.73
C VAL A 30 9.75 18.87 5.33
N LEU A 31 9.80 18.78 6.67
CA LEU A 31 11.05 18.70 7.44
C LEU A 31 11.71 17.32 7.32
N ALA A 32 10.91 16.27 7.21
CA ALA A 32 11.37 14.89 7.03
C ALA A 32 12.42 14.76 5.92
N ASP A 33 13.48 14.00 6.20
CA ASP A 33 14.48 13.69 5.18
C ASP A 33 13.96 12.61 4.22
N GLY A 34 13.26 11.60 4.72
CA GLY A 34 12.54 10.60 3.92
C GLY A 34 11.04 10.76 4.11
N ALA A 35 10.28 10.93 3.03
CA ALA A 35 8.82 11.07 3.12
C ALA A 35 8.12 10.51 1.89
N ILE A 36 6.94 9.94 2.05
CA ILE A 36 6.15 9.38 0.95
C ILE A 36 4.65 9.54 1.21
N LEU A 37 3.90 9.66 0.11
CA LEU A 37 2.46 9.48 0.04
C LEU A 37 2.13 8.31 -0.89
N MET A 38 1.35 7.37 -0.40
CA MET A 38 0.93 6.18 -1.13
C MET A 38 -0.59 6.02 -1.06
N ASP A 39 -1.19 5.67 -2.18
CA ASP A 39 -2.58 5.22 -2.23
C ASP A 39 -2.70 3.81 -1.65
N TYR A 40 -3.59 3.61 -0.68
CA TYR A 40 -3.75 2.32 -0.02
C TYR A 40 -4.28 1.25 -0.98
N LYS A 41 -5.22 1.58 -1.87
CA LYS A 41 -5.87 0.59 -2.74
C LYS A 41 -4.89 0.05 -3.78
N THR A 42 -4.30 0.95 -4.56
CA THR A 42 -3.45 0.61 -5.70
C THR A 42 -1.98 0.39 -5.32
N GLY A 43 -1.51 0.97 -4.21
CA GLY A 43 -0.10 1.02 -3.87
C GLY A 43 0.70 2.04 -4.67
N MET A 44 0.03 2.85 -5.50
CA MET A 44 0.66 3.90 -6.29
C MET A 44 1.27 4.97 -5.39
N VAL A 45 2.51 5.37 -5.69
CA VAL A 45 3.19 6.49 -5.04
C VAL A 45 2.67 7.79 -5.66
N LEU A 46 2.06 8.64 -4.85
CA LEU A 46 1.46 9.91 -5.31
C LEU A 46 2.42 11.09 -5.16
N TRP A 47 3.34 10.99 -4.20
CA TRP A 47 4.38 11.99 -3.93
C TRP A 47 5.49 11.37 -3.07
N GLY A 48 6.71 11.89 -3.18
CA GLY A 48 7.80 11.43 -2.32
C GLY A 48 9.04 12.30 -2.32
N LYS A 49 9.82 12.17 -1.24
CA LYS A 49 11.13 12.78 -1.01
C LYS A 49 12.08 11.73 -0.45
N ASN A 50 13.17 11.43 -1.16
CA ASN A 50 14.17 10.42 -0.77
C ASN A 50 13.54 9.07 -0.37
N ILE A 51 12.54 8.60 -1.12
CA ILE A 51 11.69 7.49 -0.69
C ILE A 51 12.43 6.16 -0.50
N TYR A 52 13.54 5.98 -1.21
CA TYR A 52 14.39 4.78 -1.18
C TYR A 52 15.66 4.96 -0.33
N LYS A 53 15.81 6.06 0.41
CA LYS A 53 17.00 6.31 1.23
C LYS A 53 16.89 5.54 2.55
N PRO A 54 17.86 4.67 2.91
CA PRO A 54 17.86 3.98 4.19
C PRO A 54 17.89 4.95 5.37
N ARG A 55 16.99 4.70 6.33
CA ARG A 55 16.83 5.46 7.56
C ARG A 55 16.47 4.51 8.70
N GLN A 56 16.92 4.86 9.91
CA GLN A 56 16.37 4.22 11.10
C GLN A 56 14.90 4.63 11.24
N MET A 57 14.04 3.67 11.58
CA MET A 57 12.59 3.86 11.60
C MET A 57 11.99 3.92 13.02
N ALA A 58 12.84 3.76 14.04
CA ALA A 58 12.44 3.76 15.44
C ALA A 58 11.22 2.81 15.68
N SER A 59 10.32 3.18 16.59
CA SER A 59 9.14 2.37 16.93
C SER A 59 8.10 2.17 15.81
N THR A 60 8.25 2.75 14.61
CA THR A 60 7.40 2.31 13.48
C THR A 60 7.69 0.85 13.10
N THR A 61 8.86 0.32 13.50
CA THR A 61 9.18 -1.13 13.52
C THR A 61 8.05 -1.99 14.08
N LYS A 62 7.36 -1.49 15.12
CA LYS A 62 6.29 -2.25 15.80
C LYS A 62 5.07 -2.51 14.92
N ILE A 63 4.94 -1.84 13.77
CA ILE A 63 3.95 -2.18 12.74
C ILE A 63 4.20 -3.61 12.24
N MET A 64 5.44 -3.90 11.82
CA MET A 64 5.81 -5.24 11.36
C MET A 64 5.72 -6.26 12.51
N THR A 65 6.14 -5.90 13.72
CA THR A 65 6.05 -6.79 14.89
C THR A 65 4.61 -7.20 15.19
N CYS A 66 3.68 -6.24 15.15
CA CYS A 66 2.27 -6.49 15.42
C CYS A 66 1.64 -7.37 14.33
N ILE A 67 1.79 -7.01 13.06
CA ILE A 67 1.19 -7.81 11.97
C ILE A 67 1.80 -9.21 11.88
N PHE A 68 3.11 -9.34 12.09
CA PHE A 68 3.77 -10.65 12.08
C PHE A 68 3.27 -11.55 13.22
N ALA A 69 3.11 -11.00 14.43
CA ALA A 69 2.54 -11.76 15.56
C ALA A 69 1.08 -12.17 15.31
N LEU A 70 0.26 -11.28 14.74
CA LEU A 70 -1.14 -11.58 14.37
C LEU A 70 -1.27 -12.73 13.36
N GLU A 71 -0.26 -12.94 12.52
CA GLU A 71 -0.26 -14.00 11.50
C GLU A 71 0.31 -15.33 12.00
N ASN A 72 1.08 -15.33 13.10
CA ASN A 72 1.89 -16.49 13.50
C ASN A 72 1.61 -16.98 14.93
N ALA A 73 0.68 -16.37 15.67
CA ALA A 73 0.28 -16.79 17.00
C ALA A 73 -1.20 -16.47 17.29
N LYS A 74 -1.77 -17.09 18.32
CA LYS A 74 -3.17 -16.87 18.68
C LYS A 74 -3.29 -15.74 19.69
N LEU A 75 -4.32 -14.92 19.54
CA LEU A 75 -4.58 -13.77 20.43
C LEU A 75 -4.72 -14.16 21.90
N ASP A 76 -5.26 -15.34 22.17
CA ASP A 76 -5.45 -15.93 23.49
C ASP A 76 -4.27 -16.78 23.98
N ASP A 77 -3.15 -16.81 23.24
CA ASP A 77 -1.92 -17.43 23.74
C ASP A 77 -1.43 -16.72 25.00
N ILE A 78 -0.93 -17.53 25.94
CA ILE A 78 -0.37 -17.03 27.19
C ILE A 78 1.14 -16.88 27.07
N VAL A 79 1.58 -15.63 27.07
CA VAL A 79 2.99 -15.24 27.01
C VAL A 79 3.55 -15.18 28.42
N THR A 80 4.58 -15.98 28.70
CA THR A 80 5.33 -15.91 29.97
C THR A 80 6.49 -14.94 29.83
N ILE A 81 6.51 -13.90 30.65
CA ILE A 81 7.50 -12.83 30.54
C ILE A 81 8.87 -13.30 31.03
N THR A 82 9.87 -13.21 30.15
CA THR A 82 11.26 -13.54 30.49
C THR A 82 11.95 -12.39 31.23
N ARG A 83 13.09 -12.69 31.86
CA ARG A 83 13.97 -11.65 32.43
C ARG A 83 14.46 -10.68 31.34
N ARG A 84 14.73 -11.16 30.12
CA ARG A 84 15.17 -10.34 28.99
C ARG A 84 14.10 -9.32 28.61
N ALA A 85 12.84 -9.75 28.47
CA ALA A 85 11.71 -8.86 28.18
C ALA A 85 11.52 -7.79 29.28
N ALA A 86 11.51 -8.20 30.54
CA ALA A 86 11.34 -7.27 31.68
C ALA A 86 12.45 -6.19 31.75
N LEU A 87 13.67 -6.55 31.36
CA LEU A 87 14.84 -5.66 31.33
C LEU A 87 14.92 -4.78 30.08
N ALA A 88 13.95 -4.84 29.17
CA ALA A 88 13.94 -3.97 27.99
C ALA A 88 14.06 -2.47 28.39
N PRO A 89 14.72 -1.65 27.54
CA PRO A 89 14.87 -0.21 27.79
C PRO A 89 13.54 0.56 27.92
N LYS A 90 13.64 1.81 28.42
CA LYS A 90 12.49 2.70 28.72
C LYS A 90 11.53 2.89 27.53
N VAL A 91 10.30 3.36 27.84
CA VAL A 91 9.05 3.21 27.07
C VAL A 91 8.53 1.78 27.18
N LYS A 92 7.99 1.45 28.35
CA LYS A 92 7.59 0.10 28.73
C LYS A 92 6.44 0.13 29.73
N ILE A 93 5.73 -0.99 29.88
CA ILE A 93 4.65 -1.16 30.88
C ILE A 93 5.13 -1.83 32.17
N PHE A 94 6.45 -2.06 32.28
CA PHE A 94 7.13 -2.62 33.45
C PHE A 94 6.69 -4.06 33.74
N LEU A 95 6.61 -4.89 32.70
CA LEU A 95 6.40 -6.33 32.83
C LEU A 95 7.42 -6.97 33.79
N ARG A 96 6.99 -7.96 34.57
CA ARG A 96 7.83 -8.64 35.57
C ARG A 96 8.21 -10.05 35.10
N PRO A 97 9.41 -10.56 35.42
CA PRO A 97 9.74 -11.95 35.12
C PRO A 97 8.70 -12.93 35.69
N ASN A 98 8.37 -13.97 34.94
CA ASN A 98 7.36 -14.99 35.25
C ASN A 98 5.91 -14.49 35.32
N GLU A 99 5.67 -13.21 35.04
CA GLU A 99 4.31 -12.71 34.77
C GLU A 99 3.74 -13.37 33.53
N LYS A 100 2.42 -13.53 33.48
CA LYS A 100 1.70 -14.05 32.32
C LYS A 100 0.82 -12.96 31.74
N GLN A 101 0.77 -12.87 30.42
CA GLN A 101 -0.06 -11.91 29.69
C GLN A 101 -0.65 -12.58 28.45
N ARG A 102 -1.86 -12.21 28.02
CA ARG A 102 -2.35 -12.66 26.72
C ARG A 102 -1.58 -11.95 25.61
N LEU A 103 -1.36 -12.63 24.49
CA LEU A 103 -0.72 -12.00 23.33
C LEU A 103 -1.46 -10.72 22.91
N GLU A 104 -2.79 -10.75 22.90
CA GLU A 104 -3.62 -9.59 22.57
C GLU A 104 -3.33 -8.36 23.45
N ASP A 105 -3.14 -8.54 24.76
CA ASP A 105 -2.86 -7.46 25.70
C ASP A 105 -1.48 -6.82 25.42
N LEU A 106 -0.51 -7.66 25.06
CA LEU A 106 0.81 -7.21 24.63
C LEU A 106 0.74 -6.47 23.28
N LEU A 107 -0.13 -6.90 22.36
CA LEU A 107 -0.36 -6.22 21.09
C LEU A 107 -0.96 -4.82 21.29
N TYR A 108 -1.92 -4.67 22.22
CA TYR A 108 -2.39 -3.34 22.63
C TYR A 108 -1.23 -2.51 23.22
N ALA A 109 -0.39 -3.09 24.07
CA ALA A 109 0.73 -2.37 24.68
C ALA A 109 1.75 -1.86 23.65
N ILE A 110 2.09 -2.64 22.62
CA ILE A 110 3.02 -2.18 21.57
C ILE A 110 2.40 -1.12 20.66
N MET A 111 1.07 -1.14 20.42
CA MET A 111 0.44 -0.18 19.51
C MET A 111 0.05 1.13 20.19
N LEU A 112 -0.52 1.08 21.39
CA LEU A 112 -1.03 2.29 22.08
C LEU A 112 0.09 3.07 22.76
N VAL A 113 0.91 2.39 23.58
CA VAL A 113 1.94 3.02 24.42
C VAL A 113 3.37 2.70 23.96
N SER A 114 3.52 1.92 22.88
CA SER A 114 4.82 1.62 22.27
C SER A 114 5.77 0.82 23.16
N ALA A 115 5.20 -0.05 24.02
CA ALA A 115 5.92 -0.80 25.05
C ALA A 115 7.05 -1.68 24.47
N ASN A 116 8.30 -1.44 24.90
CA ASN A 116 9.48 -2.17 24.43
C ASN A 116 9.61 -3.56 25.06
N ASP A 117 9.21 -3.72 26.32
CA ASP A 117 9.16 -5.00 27.03
C ASP A 117 8.16 -5.96 26.38
N ALA A 118 6.96 -5.48 26.05
CA ALA A 118 5.95 -6.26 25.34
C ALA A 118 6.45 -6.75 23.97
N ALA A 119 7.13 -5.90 23.19
CA ALA A 119 7.68 -6.29 21.89
C ALA A 119 8.76 -7.38 21.99
N VAL A 120 9.59 -7.37 23.05
CA VAL A 120 10.57 -8.44 23.29
C VAL A 120 9.86 -9.73 23.70
N ALA A 121 8.88 -9.65 24.60
CA ALA A 121 8.10 -10.82 25.03
C ALA A 121 7.34 -11.48 23.85
N ILE A 122 6.72 -10.68 22.98
CA ILE A 122 6.07 -11.16 21.76
C ILE A 122 7.08 -11.88 20.87
N ALA A 123 8.26 -11.30 20.66
CA ALA A 123 9.28 -11.89 19.80
C ALA A 123 9.76 -13.26 20.31
N GLU A 124 10.03 -13.36 21.62
CA GLU A 124 10.42 -14.62 22.26
C GLU A 124 9.31 -15.66 22.22
N HIS A 125 8.05 -15.26 22.39
CA HIS A 125 6.90 -16.18 22.33
C HIS A 125 6.66 -16.72 20.92
N VAL A 126 6.63 -15.83 19.92
CA VAL A 126 6.24 -16.19 18.54
C VAL A 126 7.32 -17.01 17.83
N SER A 127 8.60 -16.66 18.02
CA SER A 127 9.70 -17.28 17.26
C SER A 127 10.77 -17.94 18.14
N GLY A 128 10.52 -18.09 19.44
CA GLY A 128 11.45 -18.69 20.40
C GLY A 128 12.63 -17.79 20.80
N SER A 129 13.00 -16.81 19.98
CA SER A 129 14.04 -15.82 20.29
C SER A 129 13.81 -14.50 19.55
N VAL A 130 14.38 -13.41 20.08
CA VAL A 130 14.33 -12.10 19.43
C VAL A 130 15.05 -12.11 18.08
N GLU A 131 16.18 -12.82 18.01
CA GLU A 131 17.03 -12.92 16.83
C GLU A 131 16.27 -13.60 15.68
N GLU A 132 15.64 -14.74 15.94
CA GLU A 132 14.84 -15.46 14.94
C GLU A 132 13.62 -14.65 14.52
N PHE A 133 12.92 -14.03 15.47
CA PHE A 133 11.79 -13.15 15.15
C PHE A 133 12.18 -12.01 14.20
N CYS A 134 13.33 -11.36 14.45
CA CYS A 134 13.83 -10.29 13.59
C CYS A 134 14.24 -10.78 12.19
N ALA A 135 14.82 -11.98 12.10
CA ALA A 135 15.13 -12.61 10.82
C ALA A 135 13.85 -12.89 10.02
N GLN A 136 12.81 -13.42 10.67
CA GLN A 136 11.52 -13.70 10.05
C GLN A 136 10.77 -12.43 9.64
N MET A 137 10.79 -11.38 10.46
CA MET A 137 10.26 -10.06 10.08
C MET A 137 10.97 -9.51 8.83
N THR A 138 12.29 -9.66 8.75
CA THR A 138 13.09 -9.21 7.59
C THR A 138 12.74 -10.01 6.34
N LYS A 139 12.59 -11.33 6.48
CA LYS A 139 12.14 -12.20 5.40
C LYS A 139 10.74 -11.78 4.92
N LYS A 140 9.80 -11.58 5.85
CA LYS A 140 8.44 -11.15 5.55
C LYS A 140 8.42 -9.80 4.82
N ALA A 141 9.22 -8.82 5.26
CA ALA A 141 9.35 -7.53 4.57
C ALA A 141 9.75 -7.71 3.10
N LYS A 142 10.76 -8.54 2.83
CA LYS A 142 11.19 -8.83 1.46
C LYS A 142 10.10 -9.51 0.63
N GLU A 143 9.37 -10.45 1.21
CA GLU A 143 8.24 -11.15 0.56
C GLU A 143 7.12 -10.19 0.15
N ILE A 144 6.84 -9.15 0.95
CA ILE A 144 5.81 -8.14 0.63
C ILE A 144 6.34 -6.97 -0.22
N GLY A 145 7.60 -7.04 -0.68
CA GLY A 145 8.22 -6.05 -1.56
C GLY A 145 9.05 -4.96 -0.88
N ALA A 146 9.09 -4.91 0.45
CA ALA A 146 9.96 -4.01 1.23
C ALA A 146 11.39 -4.58 1.28
N LYS A 147 12.11 -4.41 0.17
CA LYS A 147 13.40 -5.08 -0.09
C LYS A 147 14.59 -4.45 0.63
N ASP A 148 14.50 -3.17 0.99
CA ASP A 148 15.54 -2.38 1.64
C ASP A 148 15.18 -2.09 3.11
N THR A 149 14.82 -3.18 3.80
CA THR A 149 14.42 -3.19 5.20
C THR A 149 15.09 -4.34 5.94
N ILE A 150 15.68 -4.03 7.10
CA ILE A 150 16.29 -5.01 7.99
C ILE A 150 15.87 -4.74 9.44
N PHE A 151 15.27 -5.77 10.06
CA PHE A 151 14.93 -5.77 11.47
C PHE A 151 16.05 -6.43 12.27
N LYS A 152 16.52 -5.75 13.32
CA LYS A 152 17.49 -6.28 14.29
C LYS A 152 16.99 -6.20 15.74
N THR A 153 15.88 -5.49 15.92
CA THR A 153 15.12 -5.41 17.17
C THR A 153 13.62 -5.46 16.83
N PRO A 154 12.76 -6.00 17.72
CA PRO A 154 11.32 -6.04 17.52
C PRO A 154 10.65 -4.74 17.97
N ASN A 155 11.40 -3.83 18.58
CA ASN A 155 10.86 -2.62 19.19
C ASN A 155 11.32 -1.35 18.48
N GLY A 156 12.31 -1.41 17.60
CA GLY A 156 12.81 -0.25 16.90
C GLY A 156 13.89 0.53 17.64
N LEU A 157 14.48 -0.04 18.69
CA LEU A 157 15.65 0.57 19.33
C LEU A 157 16.85 0.52 18.38
N ASP A 158 17.70 1.55 18.48
CA ASP A 158 18.87 1.72 17.62
C ASP A 158 19.81 0.51 17.75
N LYS A 159 20.14 -0.08 16.61
CA LYS A 159 21.08 -1.19 16.46
C LYS A 159 21.71 -1.09 15.08
N GLU A 160 22.96 -1.53 14.96
CA GLU A 160 23.66 -1.59 13.68
C GLU A 160 22.83 -2.38 12.65
N ASP A 161 22.80 -1.89 11.41
CA ASP A 161 22.00 -2.38 10.29
C ASP A 161 20.48 -2.41 10.50
N HIS A 162 19.94 -1.84 11.57
CA HIS A 162 18.50 -1.72 11.74
C HIS A 162 17.94 -0.53 10.97
N HIS A 163 17.29 -0.77 9.83
CA HIS A 163 16.81 0.29 8.95
C HIS A 163 15.61 -0.13 8.09
N SER A 164 15.02 0.88 7.45
CA SER A 164 14.01 0.77 6.40
C SER A 164 14.12 1.99 5.49
N THR A 165 13.35 2.02 4.41
CA THR A 165 13.11 3.24 3.61
C THR A 165 11.69 3.77 3.85
N ALA A 166 11.38 4.99 3.39
CA ALA A 166 10.02 5.52 3.48
C ALA A 166 9.06 4.70 2.61
N TYR A 167 9.51 4.30 1.41
CA TYR A 167 8.76 3.42 0.51
C TYR A 167 8.44 2.07 1.16
N ASP A 168 9.44 1.42 1.73
CA ASP A 168 9.27 0.11 2.38
C ASP A 168 8.35 0.20 3.59
N MET A 169 8.48 1.24 4.42
CA MET A 169 7.56 1.45 5.54
C MET A 169 6.13 1.70 5.07
N ALA A 170 5.92 2.34 3.91
CA ALA A 170 4.59 2.50 3.33
C ALA A 170 4.02 1.16 2.86
N LEU A 171 4.83 0.29 2.23
CA LEU A 171 4.43 -1.08 1.88
C LEU A 171 4.07 -1.92 3.12
N ILE A 172 4.92 -1.89 4.15
CA ILE A 172 4.67 -2.57 5.43
C ILE A 172 3.39 -2.08 6.09
N THR A 173 3.17 -0.77 6.07
CA THR A 173 1.96 -0.15 6.62
C THR A 173 0.72 -0.55 5.82
N ARG A 174 0.79 -0.51 4.49
CA ARG A 174 -0.28 -0.94 3.58
C ARG A 174 -0.64 -2.41 3.79
N TYR A 175 0.37 -3.26 3.91
CA TYR A 175 0.20 -4.68 4.20
C TYR A 175 -0.51 -4.91 5.54
N ALA A 176 -0.02 -4.28 6.61
CA ALA A 176 -0.61 -4.40 7.95
C ALA A 176 -2.06 -3.88 8.00
N LEU A 177 -2.36 -2.81 7.27
CA LEU A 177 -3.70 -2.29 7.14
C LEU A 177 -4.66 -3.25 6.42
N ASN A 178 -4.23 -4.31 5.73
CA ASN A 178 -5.17 -5.32 5.21
C ASN A 178 -5.78 -6.20 6.32
N ASN A 179 -5.17 -6.25 7.50
CA ASN A 179 -5.65 -7.05 8.61
C ASN A 179 -6.67 -6.28 9.48
N LYS A 180 -7.88 -6.83 9.62
CA LYS A 180 -8.97 -6.20 10.39
C LYS A 180 -8.62 -5.99 11.87
N LYS A 181 -7.97 -6.98 12.51
CA LYS A 181 -7.57 -6.88 13.91
C LYS A 181 -6.47 -5.85 14.11
N PHE A 182 -5.52 -5.76 13.18
CA PHE A 182 -4.52 -4.69 13.19
C PHE A 182 -5.18 -3.30 13.18
N ARG A 183 -6.18 -3.07 12.30
CA ARG A 183 -6.93 -1.80 12.26
C ARG A 183 -7.64 -1.50 13.59
N GLU A 184 -8.22 -2.51 14.22
CA GLU A 184 -8.89 -2.38 15.52
C GLU A 184 -7.90 -1.93 16.61
N LEU A 185 -6.76 -2.61 16.72
CA LEU A 185 -5.73 -2.30 17.71
C LEU A 185 -5.24 -0.85 17.59
N ILE A 186 -4.90 -0.39 16.38
CA ILE A 186 -4.31 0.94 16.18
C ILE A 186 -5.30 2.10 16.35
N ASN A 187 -6.59 1.84 16.19
CA ASN A 187 -7.65 2.85 16.35
C ASN A 187 -8.26 2.85 17.75
N THR A 188 -7.87 1.91 18.62
CA THR A 188 -8.30 1.90 20.02
C THR A 188 -7.71 3.11 20.74
N LYS A 189 -8.59 3.93 21.35
CA LYS A 189 -8.19 5.15 22.09
C LYS A 189 -7.58 4.82 23.45
N THR A 190 -8.30 4.02 24.23
CA THR A 190 -7.89 3.56 25.55
C THR A 190 -8.42 2.14 25.77
N VAL A 191 -7.66 1.31 26.49
CA VAL A 191 -8.10 -0.01 26.94
C VAL A 191 -7.53 -0.29 28.33
N ILE A 192 -8.30 -1.01 29.14
CA ILE A 192 -7.82 -1.62 30.38
C ILE A 192 -7.71 -3.12 30.12
N THR A 193 -6.51 -3.69 30.20
CA THR A 193 -6.32 -5.11 29.91
C THR A 193 -6.96 -5.97 31.02
N PRO A 194 -7.73 -7.02 30.67
CA PRO A 194 -8.37 -7.89 31.65
C PRO A 194 -7.36 -8.66 32.52
N VAL A 195 -7.78 -9.05 33.72
CA VAL A 195 -7.01 -9.96 34.59
C VAL A 195 -7.50 -11.39 34.36
N HIS A 196 -6.58 -12.32 34.11
CA HIS A 196 -6.90 -13.71 33.78
C HIS A 196 -6.39 -14.73 34.81
N GLY A 197 -6.57 -14.46 36.12
CA GLY A 197 -6.20 -15.37 37.21
C GLY A 197 -4.70 -15.72 37.28
N GLY A 198 -4.18 -16.19 38.41
CA GLY A 198 -2.72 -16.45 38.53
C GLY A 198 -1.87 -15.17 38.45
N ASN A 199 -0.65 -15.25 37.90
CA ASN A 199 0.32 -14.15 37.86
C ASN A 199 0.09 -13.17 36.68
N TYR A 200 -1.13 -12.68 36.52
CA TYR A 200 -1.51 -11.67 35.51
C TYR A 200 -1.65 -10.29 36.13
N ARG A 201 -1.38 -9.25 35.34
CA ARG A 201 -1.65 -7.87 35.71
C ARG A 201 -2.42 -7.13 34.64
N SER A 202 -3.28 -6.22 35.10
CA SER A 202 -4.00 -5.28 34.25
C SER A 202 -3.17 -4.02 34.01
N PHE A 203 -3.30 -3.45 32.81
CA PHE A 203 -2.70 -2.19 32.42
C PHE A 203 -3.75 -1.26 31.80
N SER A 204 -3.70 0.02 32.17
CA SER A 204 -4.43 1.07 31.48
C SER A 204 -3.54 1.65 30.38
N LEU A 205 -3.96 1.47 29.13
CA LEU A 205 -3.19 1.83 27.94
C LEU A 205 -3.95 2.89 27.17
N THR A 206 -3.29 4.00 26.84
CA THR A 206 -3.86 5.11 26.06
C THR A 206 -3.01 5.38 24.84
N ASN A 207 -3.66 5.54 23.70
CA ASN A 207 -3.01 5.71 22.41
C ASN A 207 -2.32 7.07 22.31
N HIS A 208 -1.03 7.07 21.99
CA HIS A 208 -0.24 8.29 21.82
C HIS A 208 -0.34 8.91 20.41
N ASN A 209 -1.11 8.30 19.49
CA ASN A 209 -1.24 8.80 18.13
C ASN A 209 -2.19 10.01 18.06
N ARG A 210 -1.59 11.22 18.07
CA ARG A 210 -2.31 12.50 17.95
C ARG A 210 -3.10 12.62 16.65
N LEU A 211 -2.67 11.97 15.56
CA LEU A 211 -3.38 12.08 14.27
C LEU A 211 -4.85 11.67 14.38
N LEU A 212 -5.15 10.65 15.19
CA LEU A 212 -6.52 10.15 15.41
C LEU A 212 -7.50 11.22 15.92
N ASN A 213 -7.00 12.26 16.59
CA ASN A 213 -7.82 13.34 17.12
C ASN A 213 -7.63 14.66 16.36
N GLU A 214 -6.53 14.82 15.64
CA GLU A 214 -6.13 16.10 15.03
C GLU A 214 -6.29 16.16 13.51
N TYR A 215 -6.70 15.07 12.87
CA TYR A 215 -6.85 15.03 11.42
C TYR A 215 -8.11 14.26 11.02
N GLN A 216 -8.98 14.93 10.26
CA GLN A 216 -10.23 14.34 9.81
C GLN A 216 -9.96 13.13 8.91
N GLY A 217 -10.60 12.01 9.25
CA GLY A 217 -10.46 10.75 8.52
C GLY A 217 -9.24 9.92 8.94
N ALA A 218 -8.48 10.32 9.97
CA ALA A 218 -7.33 9.55 10.42
C ALA A 218 -7.70 8.12 10.86
N THR A 219 -6.89 7.15 10.45
CA THR A 219 -7.09 5.71 10.71
C THR A 219 -5.85 5.01 11.28
N GLY A 220 -4.85 5.77 11.75
CA GLY A 220 -3.61 5.24 12.33
C GLY A 220 -2.34 6.02 11.97
N VAL A 221 -1.14 5.46 12.08
CA VAL A 221 -0.84 4.09 12.53
C VAL A 221 0.13 4.09 13.71
N LYS A 222 1.38 4.57 13.53
CA LYS A 222 2.40 4.44 14.58
C LYS A 222 3.44 5.54 14.57
N THR A 223 3.73 6.05 15.77
CA THR A 223 4.82 6.99 16.06
C THR A 223 6.14 6.29 16.37
N GLY A 224 7.25 6.97 16.07
CA GLY A 224 8.60 6.53 16.41
C GLY A 224 9.50 7.69 16.81
N PHE A 225 10.40 7.42 17.76
CA PHE A 225 11.52 8.28 18.09
C PHE A 225 12.65 7.47 18.72
N THR A 226 13.86 7.69 18.26
CA THR A 226 15.12 7.38 18.94
C THR A 226 16.10 8.52 18.69
N ASN A 227 17.21 8.53 19.42
CA ASN A 227 18.23 9.54 19.18
C ASN A 227 18.89 9.37 17.80
N GLY A 228 19.06 8.15 17.31
CA GLY A 228 19.60 7.92 15.97
C GLY A 228 18.59 8.22 14.84
N ALA A 229 17.32 7.85 15.00
CA ALA A 229 16.32 8.00 13.94
C ALA A 229 15.72 9.41 13.83
N GLY A 230 15.77 10.19 14.91
CA GLY A 230 14.92 11.37 15.05
C GLY A 230 13.42 10.98 15.09
N HIS A 231 12.55 11.96 14.87
CA HIS A 231 11.10 11.72 14.89
C HIS A 231 10.62 11.07 13.59
N CYS A 232 9.91 9.95 13.72
CA CYS A 232 9.31 9.20 12.63
C CYS A 232 7.80 9.02 12.85
N PHE A 233 7.05 8.85 11.77
CA PHE A 233 5.64 8.50 11.82
C PHE A 233 5.20 7.77 10.55
N ALA A 234 4.36 6.77 10.72
CA ALA A 234 3.56 6.18 9.65
C ALA A 234 2.08 6.43 9.97
N GLY A 235 1.42 7.16 9.09
CA GLY A 235 0.04 7.61 9.21
C GLY A 235 -0.85 7.04 8.12
N SER A 236 -2.13 6.93 8.41
CA SER A 236 -3.14 6.71 7.38
C SER A 236 -4.37 7.56 7.68
N ALA A 237 -5.06 7.97 6.61
CA ALA A 237 -6.34 8.62 6.68
C ALA A 237 -7.21 8.20 5.49
N GLN A 238 -8.53 8.23 5.67
CA GLN A 238 -9.52 7.91 4.65
C GLN A 238 -10.56 9.02 4.54
N ARG A 239 -10.88 9.43 3.31
CA ARG A 239 -11.98 10.35 2.98
C ARG A 239 -12.73 9.77 1.79
N GLY A 240 -14.01 9.45 2.00
CA GLY A 240 -14.77 8.65 1.02
C GLY A 240 -14.09 7.31 0.75
N ASP A 241 -13.95 6.97 -0.53
CA ASP A 241 -13.33 5.71 -0.95
C ASP A 241 -11.80 5.75 -0.96
N MET A 242 -11.20 6.94 -0.92
CA MET A 242 -9.74 7.09 -0.97
C MET A 242 -9.14 6.99 0.43
N GLN A 243 -8.26 6.00 0.61
CA GLN A 243 -7.42 5.87 1.78
C GLN A 243 -5.97 6.11 1.39
N LEU A 244 -5.31 6.99 2.13
CA LEU A 244 -3.93 7.39 1.89
C LEU A 244 -3.05 6.95 3.05
N ILE A 245 -1.78 6.67 2.74
CA ILE A 245 -0.73 6.34 3.68
C ILE A 245 0.38 7.36 3.53
N SER A 246 0.76 8.00 4.63
CA SER A 246 1.91 8.89 4.69
C SER A 246 2.96 8.29 5.61
N VAL A 247 4.22 8.27 5.18
CA VAL A 247 5.35 7.94 6.05
C VAL A 247 6.33 9.09 6.03
N VAL A 248 6.80 9.48 7.22
CA VAL A 248 7.86 10.47 7.42
C VAL A 248 8.94 9.88 8.33
N LEU A 249 10.18 9.92 7.87
CA LEU A 249 11.37 9.42 8.56
C LEU A 249 12.34 10.59 8.76
N ALA A 250 12.93 10.65 9.95
CA ALA A 250 13.85 11.72 10.35
C ALA A 250 13.27 13.14 10.15
N SER A 251 12.07 13.42 10.67
CA SER A 251 11.49 14.78 10.76
C SER A 251 12.26 15.73 11.71
N GLY A 252 13.49 15.37 12.10
CA GLY A 252 14.34 16.12 13.01
C GLY A 252 14.24 15.67 14.48
N TRP A 253 14.85 16.47 15.35
CA TRP A 253 15.01 16.20 16.78
C TRP A 253 14.36 17.30 17.64
N GLY A 254 14.25 17.02 18.95
CA GLY A 254 13.72 17.97 19.92
C GLY A 254 12.26 18.36 19.66
N ALA A 255 11.83 19.49 20.22
CA ALA A 255 10.46 19.96 20.09
C ALA A 255 10.06 20.23 18.62
N ARG A 256 10.98 20.78 17.82
CA ARG A 256 10.76 21.05 16.40
C ARG A 256 10.45 19.77 15.62
N GLY A 257 11.25 18.72 15.77
CA GLY A 257 10.97 17.45 15.10
C GLY A 257 9.75 16.73 15.67
N LYS A 258 9.50 16.88 16.97
CA LYS A 258 8.33 16.29 17.63
C LYS A 258 7.03 16.80 17.01
N GLU A 259 6.95 18.10 16.70
CA GLU A 259 5.80 18.68 16.00
C GLU A 259 5.91 18.51 14.47
N GLY A 260 7.14 18.53 13.94
CA GLY A 260 7.45 18.36 12.52
C GLY A 260 6.80 17.12 11.92
N LYS A 261 6.93 15.94 12.56
CA LYS A 261 6.31 14.71 12.03
C LYS A 261 4.79 14.83 11.82
N TRP A 262 4.09 15.60 12.66
CA TRP A 262 2.65 15.78 12.54
C TRP A 262 2.31 16.77 11.45
N THR A 263 2.99 17.90 11.41
CA THR A 263 2.76 18.93 10.39
C THR A 263 3.15 18.44 8.98
N ASP A 264 4.25 17.70 8.85
CA ASP A 264 4.67 17.04 7.60
C ASP A 264 3.59 16.06 7.13
N THR A 265 3.15 15.14 8.01
CA THR A 265 2.12 14.14 7.68
C THR A 265 0.82 14.80 7.22
N LYS A 266 0.34 15.82 7.93
CA LYS A 266 -0.91 16.52 7.56
C LYS A 266 -0.80 17.19 6.19
N LYS A 267 0.31 17.90 5.91
CA LYS A 267 0.57 18.51 4.59
C LYS A 267 0.59 17.47 3.47
N ILE A 268 1.24 16.33 3.70
CA ILE A 268 1.33 15.25 2.72
C ILE A 268 -0.06 14.65 2.45
N LEU A 269 -0.84 14.35 3.49
CA LEU A 269 -2.19 13.81 3.33
C LEU A 269 -3.13 14.82 2.65
N ASP A 270 -3.08 16.09 3.04
CA ASP A 270 -3.89 17.15 2.42
C ASP A 270 -3.54 17.31 0.94
N TYR A 271 -2.26 17.23 0.57
CA TYR A 271 -1.85 17.21 -0.83
C TYR A 271 -2.51 16.06 -1.60
N GLY A 272 -2.54 14.85 -1.05
CA GLY A 272 -3.20 13.72 -1.68
C GLY A 272 -4.69 13.97 -1.91
N PHE A 273 -5.41 14.27 -0.83
CA PHE A 273 -6.87 14.45 -0.90
C PHE A 273 -7.31 15.65 -1.74
N ASN A 274 -6.48 16.68 -1.87
CA ASN A 274 -6.82 17.87 -2.65
C ASN A 274 -6.53 17.70 -4.15
N ASN A 275 -5.61 16.80 -4.53
CA ASN A 275 -5.13 16.72 -5.91
C ASN A 275 -5.49 15.42 -6.62
N PHE A 276 -5.79 14.35 -5.89
CA PHE A 276 -6.05 13.03 -6.47
C PHE A 276 -7.50 12.60 -6.26
N LYS A 277 -8.07 11.99 -7.30
CA LYS A 277 -9.34 11.29 -7.26
C LYS A 277 -9.23 9.98 -8.04
N TYR A 278 -10.00 8.98 -7.64
CA TYR A 278 -10.04 7.74 -8.42
C TYR A 278 -10.72 7.99 -9.76
N GLU A 279 -10.02 7.65 -10.83
CA GLU A 279 -10.54 7.67 -12.19
C GLU A 279 -10.50 6.25 -12.77
N THR A 280 -11.56 5.89 -13.49
CA THR A 280 -11.60 4.62 -14.23
C THR A 280 -10.89 4.81 -15.56
N ILE A 281 -9.69 4.26 -15.67
CA ILE A 281 -8.86 4.38 -16.88
C ILE A 281 -9.40 3.47 -17.98
N ARG A 282 -9.72 2.22 -17.61
CA ARG A 282 -10.38 1.22 -18.46
C ARG A 282 -11.29 0.37 -17.60
N LYS A 283 -12.37 -0.10 -18.19
CA LYS A 283 -13.33 -0.99 -17.55
C LYS A 283 -13.02 -2.43 -17.91
N LYS A 284 -13.39 -3.33 -17.01
CA LYS A 284 -13.52 -4.74 -17.29
C LYS A 284 -14.31 -4.94 -18.59
N ASP A 285 -13.90 -5.92 -19.37
CA ASP A 285 -14.47 -6.27 -20.67
C ASP A 285 -14.23 -5.25 -21.79
N ASP A 286 -13.47 -4.16 -21.54
CA ASP A 286 -12.98 -3.28 -22.61
C ASP A 286 -12.07 -4.08 -23.57
N ILE A 287 -12.43 -4.11 -24.86
CA ILE A 287 -11.63 -4.73 -25.91
C ILE A 287 -10.48 -3.78 -26.29
N LEU A 288 -9.24 -4.20 -26.02
CA LEU A 288 -8.06 -3.38 -26.27
C LEU A 288 -7.35 -3.71 -27.59
N ILE A 289 -7.46 -4.95 -28.07
CA ILE A 289 -6.98 -5.38 -29.39
C ILE A 289 -8.04 -6.24 -30.05
N LYS A 290 -8.22 -6.07 -31.36
CA LYS A 290 -9.19 -6.82 -32.16
C LYS A 290 -8.51 -7.64 -33.25
N ASP A 291 -9.22 -8.67 -33.70
CA ASP A 291 -8.92 -9.41 -34.92
C ASP A 291 -7.52 -10.05 -34.96
N ILE A 292 -7.05 -10.54 -33.82
CA ILE A 292 -5.77 -11.27 -33.74
C ILE A 292 -5.93 -12.63 -34.40
N LYS A 293 -5.09 -12.94 -35.38
CA LYS A 293 -5.10 -14.24 -36.05
C LYS A 293 -4.63 -15.35 -35.12
N VAL A 294 -5.36 -16.46 -35.12
CA VAL A 294 -4.98 -17.67 -34.39
C VAL A 294 -4.54 -18.73 -35.37
N GLU A 295 -3.28 -19.15 -35.27
CA GLU A 295 -2.70 -20.22 -36.06
C GLU A 295 -3.31 -21.58 -35.72
N LYS A 296 -3.20 -22.52 -36.66
CA LYS A 296 -3.84 -23.84 -36.58
C LYS A 296 -5.35 -23.77 -36.32
N SER A 297 -6.02 -22.68 -36.69
CA SER A 297 -7.47 -22.52 -36.59
C SER A 297 -8.14 -22.49 -37.97
N ARG A 298 -9.48 -22.58 -38.02
CA ARG A 298 -10.26 -22.35 -39.27
C ARG A 298 -10.38 -20.85 -39.58
N LYS A 299 -9.24 -20.15 -39.77
CA LYS A 299 -9.16 -18.69 -39.98
C LYS A 299 -9.96 -17.90 -38.92
N LYS A 300 -9.99 -18.37 -37.67
CA LYS A 300 -10.65 -17.65 -36.59
C LYS A 300 -9.72 -16.56 -36.06
N THR A 301 -10.29 -15.39 -35.80
CA THR A 301 -9.66 -14.32 -35.05
C THR A 301 -10.22 -14.26 -33.63
N ILE A 302 -9.44 -13.68 -32.73
CA ILE A 302 -9.83 -13.39 -31.34
C ILE A 302 -9.62 -11.92 -31.03
N ASP A 303 -10.38 -11.45 -30.06
CA ASP A 303 -10.19 -10.15 -29.44
C ASP A 303 -9.61 -10.35 -28.03
N LEU A 304 -8.87 -9.35 -27.58
CA LEU A 304 -8.33 -9.31 -26.22
C LEU A 304 -9.06 -8.27 -25.39
N PHE A 305 -9.72 -8.71 -24.34
CA PHE A 305 -10.47 -7.85 -23.42
C PHE A 305 -9.85 -7.84 -22.03
N LEU A 306 -10.08 -6.74 -21.31
CA LEU A 306 -9.51 -6.52 -19.99
C LEU A 306 -10.19 -7.34 -18.90
N LYS A 307 -9.40 -8.02 -18.05
CA LYS A 307 -9.94 -8.89 -16.99
C LYS A 307 -10.69 -8.14 -15.88
N ASN A 308 -10.16 -7.00 -15.43
CA ASN A 308 -10.76 -6.17 -14.38
C ASN A 308 -10.69 -4.69 -14.73
N ASP A 309 -11.42 -3.85 -13.98
CA ASP A 309 -11.31 -2.41 -14.08
C ASP A 309 -9.89 -1.95 -13.70
N ILE A 310 -9.32 -1.03 -14.48
CA ILE A 310 -8.14 -0.26 -14.09
C ILE A 310 -8.62 1.06 -13.50
N ILE A 311 -8.59 1.16 -12.17
CA ILE A 311 -8.96 2.37 -11.42
C ILE A 311 -7.71 2.90 -10.72
N LEU A 312 -7.31 4.13 -11.05
CA LEU A 312 -6.10 4.76 -10.52
C LEU A 312 -6.41 6.10 -9.84
N PRO A 313 -5.69 6.47 -8.77
CA PRO A 313 -5.73 7.82 -8.22
C PRO A 313 -4.99 8.78 -9.17
N MET A 314 -5.72 9.70 -9.79
CA MET A 314 -5.21 10.60 -10.83
C MET A 314 -5.34 12.06 -10.40
N LYS A 315 -4.33 12.87 -10.71
CA LYS A 315 -4.48 14.34 -10.83
C LYS A 315 -4.67 14.74 -12.28
N GLN A 316 -5.14 15.96 -12.54
CA GLN A 316 -5.49 16.41 -13.89
C GLN A 316 -4.34 16.26 -14.90
N SER A 317 -3.10 16.60 -14.50
CA SER A 317 -1.92 16.50 -15.36
C SER A 317 -1.45 15.08 -15.66
N ASP A 318 -1.87 14.08 -14.87
CA ASP A 318 -1.51 12.68 -15.13
C ASP A 318 -2.25 12.15 -16.38
N SER A 319 -3.48 12.62 -16.61
CA SER A 319 -4.31 12.20 -17.74
C SER A 319 -3.68 12.57 -19.08
N GLU A 320 -2.95 13.68 -19.16
CA GLU A 320 -2.29 14.15 -20.39
C GLU A 320 -1.10 13.26 -20.79
N ASN A 321 -0.51 12.56 -19.83
CA ASN A 321 0.71 11.77 -20.01
C ASN A 321 0.49 10.26 -19.82
N LEU A 322 -0.77 9.83 -19.74
CA LEU A 322 -1.14 8.43 -19.57
C LEU A 322 -0.96 7.65 -20.87
N LYS A 323 -0.19 6.55 -20.81
CA LYS A 323 0.04 5.64 -21.94
C LYS A 323 -0.32 4.21 -21.54
N ILE A 324 -1.05 3.51 -22.40
CA ILE A 324 -1.32 2.07 -22.24
C ILE A 324 -0.57 1.33 -23.34
N ARG A 325 0.31 0.40 -22.95
CA ARG A 325 1.04 -0.47 -23.88
C ARG A 325 0.55 -1.90 -23.71
N ILE A 326 0.23 -2.54 -24.82
CA ILE A 326 -0.35 -3.88 -24.84
C ILE A 326 0.74 -4.86 -25.30
N TYR A 327 0.90 -5.95 -24.56
CA TYR A 327 1.85 -7.00 -24.84
C TYR A 327 1.12 -8.35 -24.91
N TYR A 328 1.37 -9.12 -25.96
CA TYR A 328 0.85 -10.47 -26.17
C TYR A 328 1.81 -11.22 -27.10
N PRO A 329 1.79 -12.57 -27.14
CA PRO A 329 2.65 -13.35 -28.02
C PRO A 329 2.46 -13.01 -29.50
N GLU A 330 3.56 -12.94 -30.26
CA GLU A 330 3.51 -12.73 -31.71
C GLU A 330 2.78 -13.88 -32.44
N LEU A 331 2.90 -15.09 -31.88
CA LEU A 331 2.26 -16.30 -32.38
C LEU A 331 1.30 -16.85 -31.34
N ILE A 332 0.03 -16.96 -31.72
CA ILE A 332 -1.02 -17.55 -30.90
C ILE A 332 -1.61 -18.73 -31.68
N GLU A 333 -1.61 -19.91 -31.07
CA GLU A 333 -2.09 -21.15 -31.71
C GLU A 333 -3.34 -21.68 -31.02
N ALA A 334 -4.21 -22.34 -31.80
CA ALA A 334 -5.31 -23.12 -31.28
C ALA A 334 -4.82 -24.46 -30.67
N PRO A 335 -5.54 -25.04 -29.69
CA PRO A 335 -6.82 -24.59 -29.16
C PRO A 335 -6.70 -23.46 -28.12
N LEU A 336 -7.68 -22.56 -28.09
CA LEU A 336 -7.85 -21.54 -27.05
C LEU A 336 -9.23 -21.66 -26.43
N GLU A 337 -9.30 -21.47 -25.12
CA GLU A 337 -10.54 -21.34 -24.38
C GLU A 337 -10.81 -19.86 -24.09
N LYS A 338 -12.09 -19.48 -24.12
CA LYS A 338 -12.54 -18.16 -23.69
C LYS A 338 -12.09 -17.90 -22.25
N GLY A 339 -11.56 -16.71 -22.01
CA GLY A 339 -11.12 -16.28 -20.70
C GLY A 339 -9.70 -16.69 -20.32
N VAL A 340 -8.96 -17.38 -21.22
CA VAL A 340 -7.53 -17.62 -21.00
C VAL A 340 -6.76 -16.31 -21.09
N GLU A 341 -5.85 -16.09 -20.14
CA GLU A 341 -4.92 -14.96 -20.11
C GLU A 341 -3.81 -15.19 -21.13
N ILE A 342 -3.73 -14.33 -22.16
CA ILE A 342 -2.68 -14.41 -23.18
C ILE A 342 -1.98 -13.08 -23.45
N GLY A 343 -2.28 -12.04 -22.68
CA GLY A 343 -1.64 -10.75 -22.82
C GLY A 343 -1.77 -9.90 -21.57
N LEU A 344 -1.19 -8.71 -21.63
CA LEU A 344 -1.17 -7.75 -20.55
C LEU A 344 -1.21 -6.32 -21.09
N ALA A 345 -1.99 -5.47 -20.44
CA ALA A 345 -2.01 -4.03 -20.65
C ALA A 345 -1.21 -3.37 -19.54
N ARG A 346 -0.09 -2.74 -19.87
CA ARG A 346 0.73 -1.96 -18.94
C ARG A 346 0.37 -0.48 -19.02
N ILE A 347 0.16 0.12 -17.87
CA ILE A 347 -0.15 1.54 -17.72
C ILE A 347 1.11 2.27 -17.29
N TYR A 348 1.39 3.37 -18.00
CA TYR A 348 2.47 4.29 -17.71
C TYR A 348 1.92 5.70 -17.55
N ILE A 349 2.48 6.48 -16.63
CA ILE A 349 2.20 7.91 -16.47
C ILE A 349 3.57 8.61 -16.44
N ASN A 350 3.78 9.61 -17.30
CA ASN A 350 5.09 10.26 -17.45
C ASN A 350 6.24 9.28 -17.75
N ASP A 351 5.95 8.21 -18.50
CA ASP A 351 6.84 7.08 -18.81
C ASP A 351 7.26 6.20 -17.61
N ASP A 352 6.81 6.51 -16.39
CA ASP A 352 6.93 5.63 -15.23
C ASP A 352 5.88 4.51 -15.29
N TYR A 353 6.32 3.26 -15.03
CA TYR A 353 5.42 2.11 -14.93
C TYR A 353 4.57 2.19 -13.67
N ILE A 354 3.25 2.08 -13.81
CA ILE A 354 2.29 2.20 -12.70
C ILE A 354 1.73 0.83 -12.31
N CYS A 355 1.12 0.13 -13.27
CA CYS A 355 0.54 -1.19 -13.06
C CYS A 355 0.36 -1.93 -14.39
N GLU A 356 -0.07 -3.18 -14.30
CA GLU A 356 -0.49 -3.98 -15.43
C GLU A 356 -1.75 -4.77 -15.09
N GLU A 357 -2.57 -5.06 -16.09
CA GLU A 357 -3.78 -5.88 -15.97
C GLU A 357 -3.84 -6.90 -17.11
N ALA A 358 -4.37 -8.08 -16.82
CA ALA A 358 -4.40 -9.20 -17.74
C ALA A 358 -5.42 -9.00 -18.86
N LEU A 359 -5.08 -9.54 -20.03
CA LEU A 359 -5.93 -9.57 -21.20
C LEU A 359 -6.37 -11.00 -21.54
N LEU A 360 -7.67 -11.16 -21.73
CA LEU A 360 -8.36 -12.43 -21.89
C LEU A 360 -8.85 -12.63 -23.31
N VAL A 361 -8.86 -13.89 -23.75
CA VAL A 361 -9.45 -14.30 -25.03
C VAL A 361 -10.98 -14.22 -24.99
N ASP A 362 -11.61 -13.57 -25.96
CA ASP A 362 -13.05 -13.33 -26.01
C ASP A 362 -13.91 -14.58 -26.33
N ARG A 363 -13.34 -15.61 -26.96
CA ARG A 363 -14.06 -16.80 -27.45
C ARG A 363 -13.19 -18.05 -27.56
N ASP A 364 -13.85 -19.21 -27.62
CA ASP A 364 -13.18 -20.48 -27.90
C ASP A 364 -12.72 -20.58 -29.36
N VAL A 365 -11.49 -21.06 -29.55
CA VAL A 365 -10.91 -21.36 -30.86
C VAL A 365 -10.48 -22.82 -30.90
N GLU A 366 -11.23 -23.63 -31.64
CA GLU A 366 -10.88 -25.03 -31.87
C GLU A 366 -9.64 -25.18 -32.76
N GLU A 367 -8.82 -26.18 -32.43
CA GLU A 367 -7.71 -26.63 -33.27
C GLU A 367 -8.22 -27.23 -34.59
N ASN A 368 -7.58 -26.82 -35.69
CA ASN A 368 -7.85 -27.25 -37.06
C ASN A 368 -6.60 -27.88 -37.68
N THR A 369 -6.15 -29.00 -37.12
CA THR A 369 -5.09 -29.84 -37.67
C THR A 369 -5.67 -31.07 -38.39
N VAL A 370 -4.85 -31.78 -39.17
CA VAL A 370 -5.27 -33.04 -39.81
C VAL A 370 -5.77 -34.03 -38.76
N LYS A 371 -5.06 -34.12 -37.63
CA LYS A 371 -5.41 -34.98 -36.49
C LYS A 371 -6.73 -34.55 -35.84
N SER A 372 -6.94 -33.26 -35.57
CA SER A 372 -8.17 -32.78 -34.94
C SER A 372 -9.39 -32.96 -35.87
N ASN A 373 -9.21 -32.73 -37.18
CA ASN A 373 -10.25 -32.97 -38.18
C ASN A 373 -10.60 -34.46 -38.29
N TRP A 374 -9.61 -35.36 -38.27
CA TRP A 374 -9.84 -36.81 -38.33
C TRP A 374 -10.60 -37.31 -37.10
N LYS A 375 -10.22 -36.85 -35.90
CA LYS A 375 -10.95 -37.14 -34.64
C LYS A 375 -12.41 -36.69 -34.73
N ARG A 376 -12.67 -35.46 -35.20
CA ARG A 376 -14.04 -34.93 -35.41
C ARG A 376 -14.88 -35.77 -36.38
N ILE A 377 -14.28 -36.26 -37.47
CA ILE A 377 -14.97 -37.14 -38.43
C ILE A 377 -15.37 -38.46 -37.74
N MET A 378 -14.44 -39.06 -37.00
CA MET A 378 -14.69 -40.31 -36.26
C MET A 378 -15.75 -40.16 -35.17
N ASP A 379 -15.74 -39.05 -34.43
CA ASP A 379 -16.71 -38.78 -33.37
C ASP A 379 -18.13 -38.59 -33.94
N ARG A 380 -18.29 -37.88 -35.06
CA ARG A 380 -19.58 -37.79 -35.77
C ARG A 380 -20.07 -39.14 -36.27
N TYR A 381 -19.18 -39.95 -36.83
CA TYR A 381 -19.53 -41.27 -37.33
C TYR A 381 -20.02 -42.20 -36.21
N LYS A 382 -19.44 -42.10 -35.01
CA LYS A 382 -19.89 -42.83 -33.82
C LYS A 382 -21.23 -42.35 -33.28
N LEU A 383 -21.51 -41.04 -33.35
CA LEU A 383 -22.78 -40.45 -32.93
C LEU A 383 -23.96 -40.79 -33.86
N GLN A 384 -23.72 -41.04 -35.16
CA GLN A 384 -24.75 -41.48 -36.11
C GLN A 384 -25.09 -42.97 -36.02
N LYS A 385 -24.29 -43.76 -35.29
CA LYS A 385 -24.52 -45.19 -35.04
C LYS A 385 -25.20 -45.50 -33.70
N ARG A 386 -25.50 -44.46 -32.92
CA ARG A 386 -26.42 -44.50 -31.78
C ARG A 386 -27.73 -43.87 -32.20
#